data_AF-A0A654G8Q9-F1
#
_entry.id   AF-A0A654G8Q9-F1
#
_cell.length_a   1.000
_cell.length_b   1.000
_cell.length_c   1.000
_cell.angle_alpha   90.00
_cell.angle_beta   90.00
_cell.angle_gamma   90.00
#
_symmetry.space_group_name_H-M   'P 1'
#
loop_
_entity.id
_entity.type
_entity.pdbx_description
1 polymer ?
#
loop_
_entity_poly.entity_id
_entity_poly.type
_entity_poly.pdbx_seq_one_letter_code
_entity_poly.pdbx_strand_id
1 'polypeptide(L)'
;MAVQAHHHPSTLFFLNNGQEGNDQPHKSQFHSINAGIDTRKRAREVSSVIDLDITAAPMNPPPQTPPQVIGRRQNPNVVSTGLRLSREQSQNQEQRFLSFPITGDVAGEIKSQTDELNRFLQIQGEQLRRMLAENSERHYRELMRTTEESVRRRLREKETEIEKATRRHVELEARATQIETEARAWQMRAAAREAEATSLQAQLQQAVVVAHGGGVIMMAEQKSGSVDGVDEAEDAESAYVDPDRVEMIGPGCRICRRRSATVLALPCRHLVMCKECDGSVRICPLCLNTKNSSVEVFYS
;
A
#
# COMPACT_ATOMS: atom_id res chain seq x y z
N MET A 1 -7.28 71.11 2.17
CA MET A 1 -7.30 70.51 3.53
C MET A 1 -6.77 69.10 3.42
N ALA A 2 -5.81 68.73 4.29
CA ALA A 2 -5.12 67.42 4.49
C ALA A 2 -4.42 66.83 3.23
N VAL A 3 -3.09 66.72 3.07
CA VAL A 3 -1.93 66.34 3.91
C VAL A 3 -1.98 64.93 4.49
N GLN A 4 -1.29 63.98 3.83
CA GLN A 4 -0.34 62.98 4.38
C GLN A 4 0.04 62.04 3.20
N ALA A 5 1.21 62.18 2.57
CA ALA A 5 2.57 61.80 3.00
C ALA A 5 2.92 60.33 2.67
N HIS A 6 3.92 60.22 1.81
CA HIS A 6 4.59 59.06 1.22
C HIS A 6 5.12 58.01 2.22
N HIS A 7 5.29 56.77 1.76
CA HIS A 7 6.57 56.02 1.83
C HIS A 7 6.57 54.82 0.85
N HIS A 8 7.37 54.92 -0.22
CA HIS A 8 8.14 53.83 -0.85
C HIS A 8 9.53 53.81 -0.16
N PRO A 9 10.40 52.76 -0.24
CA PRO A 9 10.82 52.14 -1.51
C PRO A 9 11.45 50.71 -1.46
N SER A 10 11.97 50.30 -2.63
CA SER A 10 13.25 49.57 -2.82
C SER A 10 13.33 48.08 -2.49
N THR A 11 14.07 47.21 -3.21
CA THR A 11 14.68 47.17 -4.55
C THR A 11 15.21 45.72 -4.70
N LEU A 12 15.24 45.22 -5.95
CA LEU A 12 16.29 44.38 -6.60
C LEU A 12 16.99 43.24 -5.82
N PHE A 13 17.15 42.06 -6.45
CA PHE A 13 18.40 41.67 -7.12
C PHE A 13 18.51 40.16 -7.50
N PHE A 14 19.10 39.90 -8.70
CA PHE A 14 20.08 38.83 -9.06
C PHE A 14 19.67 37.34 -8.97
N LEU A 15 20.04 36.35 -9.81
CA LEU A 15 21.02 36.07 -10.88
C LEU A 15 20.41 34.93 -11.76
N ASN A 16 20.53 34.91 -13.09
CA ASN A 16 21.64 34.43 -13.93
C ASN A 16 21.78 32.90 -14.08
N ASN A 17 21.69 32.46 -15.35
CA ASN A 17 22.39 31.37 -16.06
C ASN A 17 22.44 29.93 -15.53
N GLY A 18 22.17 29.00 -16.47
CA GLY A 18 23.21 28.04 -16.86
C GLY A 18 22.91 26.55 -16.65
N GLN A 19 22.66 25.89 -17.79
CA GLN A 19 23.41 24.72 -18.26
C GLN A 19 23.00 23.30 -17.83
N GLU A 20 22.71 22.52 -18.88
CA GLU A 20 23.00 21.11 -19.16
C GLU A 20 23.42 20.21 -17.99
N GLY A 21 22.72 19.08 -17.88
CA GLY A 21 23.11 18.00 -16.97
C GLY A 21 22.37 16.73 -17.30
N ASN A 22 22.94 15.98 -18.23
CA ASN A 22 22.52 14.67 -18.67
C ASN A 22 22.60 13.60 -17.54
N ASP A 23 21.71 12.62 -17.68
CA ASP A 23 21.80 11.22 -17.29
C ASP A 23 21.52 10.69 -15.86
N GLN A 24 20.70 9.62 -15.94
CA GLN A 24 20.48 8.49 -15.03
C GLN A 24 19.46 8.72 -13.88
N PRO A 25 18.69 7.69 -13.41
CA PRO A 25 19.12 6.29 -13.40
C PRO A 25 18.08 5.13 -13.38
N HIS A 26 18.65 3.93 -13.35
CA HIS A 26 18.19 2.68 -12.70
C HIS A 26 17.11 1.80 -13.38
N LYS A 27 17.63 0.70 -13.95
CA LYS A 27 17.13 -0.69 -13.85
C LYS A 27 16.14 -0.89 -12.68
N SER A 28 14.90 -1.23 -13.00
CA SER A 28 13.98 -1.92 -12.09
C SER A 28 13.67 -3.31 -12.65
N GLN A 29 14.25 -4.30 -11.97
CA GLN A 29 14.05 -5.73 -12.11
C GLN A 29 12.68 -6.07 -11.50
N PHE A 30 11.66 -6.40 -12.32
CA PHE A 30 10.39 -6.93 -11.82
C PHE A 30 10.35 -8.45 -11.94
N HIS A 31 10.14 -9.09 -10.80
CA HIS A 31 9.92 -10.52 -10.66
C HIS A 31 8.51 -10.89 -11.10
N SER A 32 8.43 -12.02 -11.80
CA SER A 32 7.22 -12.70 -12.24
C SER A 32 6.31 -13.11 -11.08
N ILE A 33 5.01 -12.90 -11.22
CA ILE A 33 3.98 -13.56 -10.41
C ILE A 33 3.13 -14.43 -11.34
N ASN A 34 3.19 -15.74 -11.10
CA ASN A 34 2.29 -16.74 -11.67
C ASN A 34 0.93 -16.65 -10.98
N ALA A 35 -0.16 -16.68 -11.74
CA ALA A 35 -1.51 -16.86 -11.23
C ALA A 35 -2.16 -18.08 -11.91
N GLY A 36 -2.64 -19.02 -11.10
CA GLY A 36 -3.37 -20.21 -11.51
C GLY A 36 -4.60 -20.44 -10.62
N ILE A 37 -5.78 -20.18 -11.20
CA ILE A 37 -7.04 -20.95 -11.22
C ILE A 37 -7.69 -21.45 -9.91
N ASP A 38 -8.88 -20.89 -9.67
CA ASP A 38 -10.17 -21.39 -9.12
C ASP A 38 -10.27 -22.43 -7.97
N THR A 39 -11.17 -22.13 -7.01
CA THR A 39 -12.33 -23.01 -6.69
C THR A 39 -13.36 -22.34 -5.76
N ARG A 40 -14.64 -22.63 -6.03
CA ARG A 40 -15.86 -22.21 -5.32
C ARG A 40 -15.99 -22.85 -3.93
N LYS A 41 -16.48 -22.12 -2.91
CA LYS A 41 -17.49 -22.61 -1.93
C LYS A 41 -18.02 -21.54 -0.96
N ARG A 42 -19.21 -21.86 -0.44
CA ARG A 42 -20.28 -21.06 0.20
C ARG A 42 -19.99 -20.60 1.64
N ALA A 43 -20.65 -19.49 1.98
CA ALA A 43 -20.82 -18.79 3.25
C ALA A 43 -20.81 -19.58 4.58
N ARG A 44 -20.20 -18.96 5.60
CA ARG A 44 -20.71 -18.91 6.98
C ARG A 44 -20.11 -17.71 7.72
N GLU A 45 -20.97 -16.98 8.41
CA GLU A 45 -20.68 -15.82 9.27
C GLU A 45 -19.72 -16.20 10.40
N VAL A 46 -18.72 -15.35 10.67
CA VAL A 46 -18.02 -15.32 11.97
C VAL A 46 -17.65 -13.87 12.29
N SER A 47 -18.10 -13.44 13.47
CA SER A 47 -17.80 -12.16 14.11
C SER A 47 -16.30 -11.86 14.14
N SER A 48 -16.02 -10.57 13.94
CA SER A 48 -14.72 -9.92 13.98
C SER A 48 -13.94 -10.22 15.26
N VAL A 49 -12.78 -10.83 15.12
CA VAL A 49 -11.66 -10.69 16.06
C VAL A 49 -10.48 -10.19 15.24
N ILE A 50 -9.94 -9.04 15.66
CA ILE A 50 -8.82 -8.36 15.02
C ILE A 50 -7.57 -9.18 15.33
N ASP A 51 -7.10 -10.00 14.39
CA ASP A 51 -5.76 -10.59 14.47
C ASP A 51 -4.73 -9.50 14.12
N LEU A 52 -4.23 -8.87 15.17
CA LEU A 52 -3.03 -8.05 15.13
C LEU A 52 -1.84 -9.00 15.22
N ASP A 53 -1.30 -9.41 14.08
CA ASP A 53 -0.05 -10.18 14.00
C ASP A 53 1.12 -9.30 14.47
N ILE A 54 1.28 -9.20 15.79
CA ILE A 54 2.50 -8.75 16.44
C ILE A 54 3.37 -10.00 16.57
N THR A 55 4.32 -10.18 15.64
CA THR A 55 5.42 -11.12 15.83
C THR A 55 6.36 -10.55 16.91
N ALA A 56 5.97 -10.68 18.17
CA ALA A 56 6.84 -10.43 19.31
C ALA A 56 7.78 -11.63 19.45
N ALA A 57 8.98 -11.52 18.87
CA ALA A 57 10.06 -12.43 19.24
C ALA A 57 10.38 -12.23 20.74
N PRO A 58 10.41 -13.28 21.57
CA PRO A 58 10.78 -13.15 22.96
C PRO A 58 12.30 -12.95 23.04
N MET A 59 12.74 -11.70 23.16
CA MET A 59 14.13 -11.39 23.50
C MET A 59 14.30 -11.60 25.00
N ASN A 60 14.47 -12.85 25.39
CA ASN A 60 14.91 -13.21 26.74
C ASN A 60 16.45 -13.05 26.78
N PRO A 61 17.03 -12.19 27.62
CA PRO A 61 18.48 -12.17 27.80
C PRO A 61 18.91 -13.46 28.52
N PRO A 62 19.99 -14.14 28.09
CA PRO A 62 20.45 -15.33 28.79
C PRO A 62 20.95 -14.97 30.20
N PRO A 63 20.80 -15.87 31.20
CA PRO A 63 21.30 -15.62 32.54
C PRO A 63 22.83 -15.55 32.55
N GLN A 64 23.36 -14.59 33.31
CA GLN A 64 24.81 -14.46 33.53
C GLN A 64 25.30 -15.65 34.36
N THR A 65 26.10 -16.52 33.75
CA THR A 65 26.83 -17.57 34.46
C THR A 65 28.05 -16.99 35.19
N PRO A 66 28.32 -17.37 36.45
CA PRO A 66 29.54 -16.97 37.16
C PRO A 66 30.79 -17.62 36.54
N PRO A 67 31.99 -17.04 36.71
CA PRO A 67 33.20 -17.53 36.06
C PRO A 67 33.62 -18.89 36.64
N GLN A 68 33.45 -19.94 35.85
CA GLN A 68 33.93 -21.28 36.14
C GLN A 68 35.43 -21.36 35.87
N VAL A 69 36.17 -21.73 36.91
CA VAL A 69 37.60 -22.09 36.88
C VAL A 69 37.78 -23.29 35.95
N ILE A 70 38.56 -23.12 34.87
CA ILE A 70 38.84 -24.20 33.92
C ILE A 70 39.84 -25.18 34.54
N GLY A 71 39.31 -26.31 35.00
CA GLY A 71 40.06 -27.51 35.32
C GLY A 71 40.60 -28.17 34.05
N ARG A 72 41.93 -28.34 34.00
CA ARG A 72 42.65 -29.20 33.04
C ARG A 72 42.07 -30.62 33.05
N ARG A 73 41.72 -31.16 31.88
CA ARG A 73 41.94 -32.58 31.56
C ARG A 73 42.50 -32.73 30.14
N GLN A 74 43.33 -33.77 30.05
CA GLN A 74 44.24 -34.14 28.99
C GLN A 74 43.51 -34.70 27.75
N ASN A 75 43.95 -34.34 26.54
CA ASN A 75 44.63 -35.27 25.62
C ASN A 75 45.10 -34.57 24.33
N PRO A 76 46.09 -35.15 23.62
CA PRO A 76 47.08 -34.41 22.85
C PRO A 76 46.65 -34.29 21.38
N ASN A 77 46.95 -33.15 20.76
CA ASN A 77 47.16 -33.12 19.33
C ASN A 77 48.43 -32.34 19.04
N VAL A 78 49.41 -33.08 18.53
CA VAL A 78 50.73 -32.63 18.14
C VAL A 78 50.60 -31.89 16.81
N VAL A 79 50.98 -30.62 16.76
CA VAL A 79 51.51 -30.03 15.53
C VAL A 79 52.77 -29.25 15.89
N SER A 80 53.86 -29.76 15.35
CA SER A 80 55.22 -29.25 15.47
C SER A 80 55.38 -28.00 14.63
N THR A 81 55.81 -26.89 15.25
CA THR A 81 56.56 -25.84 14.55
C THR A 81 57.89 -25.71 15.26
N GLY A 82 58.91 -26.20 14.57
CA GLY A 82 60.22 -26.48 15.11
C GLY A 82 61.00 -25.23 15.49
N LEU A 83 61.68 -25.33 16.62
CA LEU A 83 63.02 -24.80 16.85
C LEU A 83 63.66 -25.75 17.86
N ARG A 84 64.31 -26.77 17.32
CA ARG A 84 65.00 -27.85 18.05
C ARG A 84 66.41 -27.33 18.35
N LEU A 85 66.66 -26.90 19.59
CA LEU A 85 68.02 -26.73 20.10
C LEU A 85 68.31 -27.82 21.12
N SER A 86 69.27 -28.64 20.74
CA SER A 86 69.87 -29.77 21.45
C SER A 86 70.36 -29.36 22.84
N ARG A 87 69.96 -30.13 23.87
CA ARG A 87 70.58 -30.13 25.19
C ARG A 87 71.68 -31.17 25.19
N GLU A 88 72.89 -30.75 24.83
CA GLU A 88 74.09 -31.51 25.14
C GLU A 88 74.79 -30.92 26.37
N GLN A 89 74.99 -31.85 27.30
CA GLN A 89 75.93 -31.94 28.40
C GLN A 89 77.21 -31.09 28.21
N SER A 90 77.51 -30.21 29.18
CA SER A 90 78.89 -29.92 29.55
C SER A 90 78.96 -29.39 30.98
N GLN A 91 79.64 -30.17 31.82
CA GLN A 91 80.11 -29.76 33.14
C GLN A 91 81.29 -28.80 32.97
N ASN A 92 81.48 -27.93 33.97
CA ASN A 92 82.68 -27.13 34.25
C ASN A 92 83.10 -26.07 33.21
N GLN A 93 82.80 -24.81 33.53
CA GLN A 93 83.87 -23.81 33.63
C GLN A 93 83.46 -22.69 34.58
N GLU A 94 84.15 -22.62 35.71
CA GLU A 94 84.15 -21.47 36.60
C GLU A 94 84.63 -20.21 35.87
N GLN A 95 84.29 -19.06 36.46
CA GLN A 95 84.99 -17.79 36.40
C GLN A 95 84.66 -16.79 35.28
N ARG A 96 84.00 -15.72 35.77
CA ARG A 96 84.14 -14.28 35.45
C ARG A 96 82.95 -13.65 34.74
N PHE A 97 81.92 -13.33 35.52
CA PHE A 97 81.24 -12.05 35.34
C PHE A 97 81.26 -11.29 36.67
N LEU A 98 81.74 -10.05 36.54
CA LEU A 98 82.08 -9.12 37.61
C LEU A 98 80.85 -8.82 38.46
N SER A 99 80.93 -9.22 39.73
CA SER A 99 80.00 -8.84 40.79
C SER A 99 80.22 -7.37 41.11
N PHE A 100 79.34 -6.50 40.59
CA PHE A 100 79.14 -5.17 41.17
C PHE A 100 78.35 -5.33 42.47
N PRO A 101 78.74 -4.66 43.58
CA PRO A 101 77.96 -4.67 44.79
C PRO A 101 76.80 -3.68 44.60
N ILE A 102 75.66 -4.17 44.12
CA ILE A 102 74.40 -3.43 44.28
C ILE A 102 73.86 -3.83 45.65
N THR A 103 74.41 -3.21 46.69
CA THR A 103 73.81 -3.20 48.03
C THR A 103 72.65 -2.21 47.98
N GLY A 104 71.51 -2.69 47.52
CA GLY A 104 70.22 -2.01 47.54
C GLY A 104 69.13 -3.06 47.51
N ASP A 105 67.99 -2.80 48.14
CA ASP A 105 66.84 -3.72 48.21
C ASP A 105 66.17 -3.89 46.83
N VAL A 106 66.85 -4.63 45.93
CA VAL A 106 66.40 -4.90 44.55
C VAL A 106 65.05 -5.63 44.55
N ALA A 107 64.79 -6.48 45.55
CA ALA A 107 63.51 -7.17 45.68
C ALA A 107 62.37 -6.19 46.04
N GLY A 108 62.62 -5.22 46.91
CA GLY A 108 61.69 -4.14 47.23
C GLY A 108 61.37 -3.25 46.02
N GLU A 109 62.38 -2.91 45.23
CA GLU A 109 62.21 -2.09 44.00
C GLU A 109 61.38 -2.83 42.94
N ILE A 110 61.65 -4.11 42.69
CA ILE A 110 60.87 -4.94 41.76
C ILE A 110 59.41 -5.04 42.23
N LYS A 111 59.18 -5.16 43.54
CA LYS A 111 57.83 -5.20 44.11
C LYS A 111 57.11 -3.86 43.95
N SER A 112 57.79 -2.74 44.22
CA SER A 112 57.27 -1.39 44.01
C SER A 112 56.84 -1.17 42.56
N GLN A 113 57.71 -1.53 41.61
CA GLN A 113 57.43 -1.44 40.17
C GLN A 113 56.27 -2.36 39.74
N THR A 114 56.19 -3.56 40.30
CA THR A 114 55.07 -4.49 40.04
C THR A 114 53.74 -3.92 40.55
N ASP A 115 53.73 -3.33 41.73
CA ASP A 115 52.54 -2.72 42.32
C ASP A 115 52.10 -1.46 41.56
N GLU A 116 53.05 -0.65 41.08
CA GLU A 116 52.77 0.49 40.22
C GLU A 116 52.18 0.08 38.88
N LEU A 117 52.77 -0.94 38.24
CA LEU A 117 52.26 -1.49 36.99
C LEU A 117 50.86 -2.09 37.17
N ASN A 118 50.62 -2.80 38.27
CA ASN A 118 49.30 -3.34 38.59
C ASN A 118 48.27 -2.22 38.81
N ARG A 119 48.62 -1.16 39.55
CA ARG A 119 47.74 0.01 39.73
C ARG A 119 47.42 0.68 38.39
N PHE A 120 48.43 0.87 37.55
CA PHE A 120 48.23 1.44 36.22
C PHE A 120 47.31 0.58 35.35
N LEU A 121 47.56 -0.74 35.29
CA LEU A 121 46.72 -1.69 34.55
C LEU A 121 45.27 -1.69 35.06
N GLN A 122 45.07 -1.59 36.37
CA GLN A 122 43.75 -1.52 36.95
C GLN A 122 43.01 -0.24 36.53
N ILE A 123 43.67 0.92 36.63
CA ILE A 123 43.08 2.21 36.24
C ILE A 123 42.73 2.22 34.74
N GLN A 124 43.65 1.77 33.88
CA GLN A 124 43.40 1.68 32.44
C GLN A 124 42.28 0.70 32.11
N GLY A 125 42.24 -0.44 32.79
CA GLY A 125 41.18 -1.43 32.64
C GLY A 125 39.81 -0.88 33.07
N GLU A 126 39.73 -0.13 34.17
CA GLU A 126 38.50 0.52 34.63
C GLU A 126 38.05 1.65 33.70
N GLN A 127 38.98 2.43 33.16
CA GLN A 127 38.69 3.47 32.18
C GLN A 127 38.12 2.87 30.89
N LEU A 128 38.76 1.81 30.37
CA LEU A 128 38.28 1.11 29.18
C LEU A 128 36.90 0.50 29.40
N ARG A 129 36.67 -0.14 30.55
CA ARG A 129 35.35 -0.69 30.91
C ARG A 129 34.26 0.38 30.95
N ARG A 130 34.54 1.54 31.54
CA ARG A 130 33.60 2.67 31.58
C ARG A 130 33.27 3.18 30.18
N MET A 131 34.29 3.44 29.36
CA MET A 131 34.10 3.90 27.98
C MET A 131 33.29 2.92 27.13
N LEU A 132 33.55 1.61 27.27
CA LEU A 132 32.80 0.57 26.56
C LEU A 132 31.33 0.52 27.00
N ALA A 133 31.06 0.64 28.31
CA ALA A 133 29.71 0.68 28.85
C ALA A 133 28.94 1.91 28.33
N GLU A 134 29.54 3.10 28.44
CA GLU A 134 28.94 4.35 27.94
C GLU A 134 28.72 4.35 26.43
N ASN A 135 29.63 3.76 25.66
CA ASN A 135 29.48 3.64 24.21
C ASN A 135 28.36 2.66 23.84
N SER A 136 28.28 1.53 24.54
CA SER A 136 27.23 0.53 24.34
C SER A 136 25.85 1.09 24.69
N GLU A 137 25.76 1.83 25.79
CA GLU A 137 24.53 2.51 26.23
C GLU A 137 24.08 3.57 25.23
N ARG A 138 25.01 4.41 24.74
CA ARG A 138 24.73 5.39 23.68
C ARG A 138 24.23 4.73 22.40
N HIS A 139 24.86 3.66 21.97
CA HIS A 139 24.45 2.94 20.76
C HIS A 139 23.04 2.35 20.90
N TYR A 140 22.74 1.72 22.05
CA TYR A 140 21.41 1.20 22.31
C TYR A 140 20.35 2.30 22.33
N ARG A 141 20.62 3.42 23.01
CA ARG A 141 19.70 4.55 23.08
C ARG A 141 19.40 5.13 21.69
N GLU A 142 20.41 5.26 20.84
CA GLU A 142 20.22 5.77 19.47
C GLU A 142 19.40 4.80 18.61
N LEU A 143 19.66 3.49 18.70
CA LEU A 143 18.86 2.49 18.01
C LEU A 143 17.38 2.54 18.44
N MET A 144 17.12 2.66 19.75
CA MET A 144 15.75 2.81 20.25
C MET A 144 15.11 4.12 19.78
N ARG A 145 15.83 5.24 19.82
CA ARG A 145 15.34 6.54 19.34
C ARG A 145 14.93 6.50 17.87
N THR A 146 15.74 5.87 17.01
CA THR A 146 15.45 5.76 15.57
C THR A 146 14.25 4.87 15.29
N THR A 147 14.11 3.75 15.99
CA THR A 147 12.95 2.87 15.86
C THR A 147 11.68 3.56 16.36
N GLU A 148 11.73 4.22 17.52
CA GLU A 148 10.62 5.01 18.06
C GLU A 148 10.19 6.14 17.11
N GLU A 149 11.13 6.88 16.51
CA GLU A 149 10.80 7.94 15.54
C GLU A 149 10.13 7.37 14.29
N SER A 150 10.60 6.23 13.80
CA SER A 150 9.96 5.56 12.66
C SER A 150 8.52 5.14 12.98
N VAL A 151 8.30 4.52 14.14
CA VAL A 151 6.96 4.12 14.61
C VAL A 151 6.07 5.34 14.80
N ARG A 152 6.58 6.40 15.46
CA ARG A 152 5.86 7.66 15.69
C ARG A 152 5.42 8.32 14.39
N ARG A 153 6.31 8.39 13.39
CA ARG A 153 5.97 8.91 12.05
C ARG A 153 4.87 8.06 11.40
N ARG A 154 5.02 6.73 11.43
CA ARG A 154 4.04 5.83 10.82
C ARG A 154 2.66 5.93 11.50
N LEU A 155 2.64 6.10 12.82
CA LEU A 155 1.40 6.31 13.56
C LEU A 155 0.70 7.60 13.13
N ARG A 156 1.43 8.72 13.03
CA ARG A 156 0.88 9.99 12.54
C ARG A 156 0.33 9.89 11.12
N GLU A 157 1.04 9.20 10.22
CA GLU A 157 0.52 8.93 8.87
C GLU A 157 -0.82 8.20 8.94
N LYS A 158 -0.92 7.15 9.75
CA LYS A 158 -2.14 6.37 9.92
C LYS A 158 -3.27 7.17 10.57
N GLU A 159 -2.97 7.99 11.57
CA GLU A 159 -3.95 8.92 12.17
C GLU A 159 -4.51 9.88 11.12
N THR A 160 -3.65 10.45 10.26
CA THR A 160 -4.12 11.34 9.19
C THR A 160 -4.92 10.61 8.10
N GLU A 161 -4.61 9.35 7.82
CA GLU A 161 -5.40 8.51 6.91
C GLU A 161 -6.78 8.22 7.51
N ILE A 162 -6.85 7.88 8.80
CA ILE A 162 -8.10 7.65 9.53
C ILE A 162 -8.94 8.92 9.56
N GLU A 163 -8.37 10.07 9.92
CA GLU A 163 -9.04 11.38 9.91
C GLU A 163 -9.65 11.70 8.52
N LYS A 164 -8.93 11.41 7.43
CA LYS A 164 -9.45 11.61 6.07
C LYS A 164 -10.57 10.63 5.75
N ALA A 165 -10.44 9.37 6.15
CA ALA A 165 -11.45 8.35 5.93
C ALA A 165 -12.74 8.65 6.72
N THR A 166 -12.64 9.09 7.97
CA THR A 166 -13.79 9.47 8.80
C THR A 166 -14.52 10.68 8.24
N ARG A 167 -13.80 11.71 7.78
CA ARG A 167 -14.41 12.87 7.10
C ARG A 167 -15.21 12.46 5.87
N ARG A 168 -14.64 11.60 5.03
CA ARG A 168 -15.34 11.06 3.84
C ARG A 168 -16.53 10.20 4.23
N HIS A 169 -16.40 9.38 5.26
CA HIS A 169 -17.51 8.56 5.76
C HIS A 169 -18.70 9.44 6.14
N VAL A 170 -18.47 10.47 6.96
CA VAL A 170 -19.52 11.40 7.39
C VAL A 170 -20.14 12.13 6.19
N GLU A 171 -19.33 12.57 5.22
CA GLU A 171 -19.85 13.21 4.00
C GLU A 171 -20.74 12.27 3.19
N LEU A 172 -20.32 11.02 3.00
CA LEU A 172 -21.08 10.03 2.25
C LEU A 172 -22.36 9.63 2.97
N GLU A 173 -22.33 9.50 4.30
CA GLU A 173 -23.50 9.21 5.13
C GLU A 173 -24.52 10.36 5.08
N ALA A 174 -24.06 11.62 5.11
CA ALA A 174 -24.92 12.77 4.91
C ALA A 174 -25.56 12.80 3.50
N ARG A 175 -24.81 12.44 2.46
CA ARG A 175 -25.34 12.33 1.09
C ARG A 175 -26.34 11.18 0.95
N ALA A 176 -26.07 10.03 1.57
CA ALA A 176 -26.97 8.89 1.55
C ALA A 176 -28.31 9.23 2.21
N THR A 177 -28.27 9.80 3.41
CA THR A 177 -29.48 10.25 4.12
C THR A 177 -30.25 11.31 3.35
N GLN A 178 -29.55 12.26 2.70
CA GLN A 178 -30.19 13.24 1.82
C GLN A 178 -30.94 12.55 0.66
N ILE A 179 -30.28 11.68 -0.10
CA ILE A 179 -30.88 10.98 -1.24
C ILE A 179 -32.05 10.10 -0.78
N GLU A 180 -31.96 9.44 0.37
CA GLU A 180 -33.07 8.67 0.94
C GLU A 180 -34.30 9.54 1.22
N THR A 181 -34.11 10.73 1.79
CA THR A 181 -35.22 11.66 2.04
C THR A 181 -35.82 12.21 0.74
N GLU A 182 -34.99 12.52 -0.25
CA GLU A 182 -35.43 12.96 -1.57
C GLU A 182 -36.21 11.85 -2.30
N ALA A 183 -35.70 10.61 -2.28
CA ALA A 183 -36.37 9.46 -2.87
C ALA A 183 -37.74 9.21 -2.23
N ARG A 184 -37.84 9.29 -0.90
CA ARG A 184 -39.12 9.17 -0.20
C ARG A 184 -40.08 10.29 -0.59
N ALA A 185 -39.60 11.53 -0.69
CA ALA A 185 -40.43 12.65 -1.13
C ALA A 185 -40.95 12.45 -2.57
N TRP A 186 -40.12 11.93 -3.47
CA TRP A 186 -40.52 11.59 -4.83
C TRP A 186 -41.52 10.44 -4.88
N GLN A 187 -41.34 9.39 -4.09
CA GLN A 187 -42.31 8.29 -3.97
C GLN A 187 -43.67 8.78 -3.49
N MET A 188 -43.71 9.63 -2.46
CA MET A 188 -44.96 10.21 -1.97
C MET A 188 -45.66 11.07 -3.03
N ARG A 189 -44.91 11.84 -3.81
CA ARG A 189 -45.45 12.62 -4.93
C ARG A 189 -46.00 11.72 -6.04
N ALA A 190 -45.26 10.67 -6.41
CA ALA A 190 -45.71 9.72 -7.42
C ALA A 190 -47.01 9.04 -6.99
N ALA A 191 -47.09 8.53 -5.76
CA ALA A 191 -48.29 7.91 -5.21
C ALA A 191 -49.49 8.86 -5.18
N ALA A 192 -49.28 10.14 -4.83
CA ALA A 192 -50.35 11.15 -4.87
C ALA A 192 -50.85 11.38 -6.31
N ARG A 193 -49.95 11.44 -7.29
CA ARG A 193 -50.31 11.58 -8.72
C ARG A 193 -51.04 10.36 -9.26
N GLU A 194 -50.62 9.16 -8.86
CA GLU A 194 -51.31 7.91 -9.19
C GLU A 194 -52.73 7.89 -8.61
N ALA A 195 -52.91 8.32 -7.35
CA ALA A 195 -54.23 8.43 -6.74
C ALA A 195 -55.12 9.47 -7.45
N GLU A 196 -54.56 10.61 -7.87
CA GLU A 196 -55.28 11.61 -8.68
C GLU A 196 -55.69 11.03 -10.04
N ALA A 197 -54.78 10.36 -10.74
CA ALA A 197 -55.04 9.77 -12.06
C ALA A 197 -56.11 8.67 -11.99
N THR A 198 -56.04 7.78 -11.01
CA THR A 198 -57.04 6.72 -10.80
C THR A 198 -58.42 7.29 -10.44
N SER A 199 -58.48 8.36 -9.64
CA SER A 199 -59.73 9.06 -9.35
C SER A 199 -60.35 9.68 -10.61
N LEU A 200 -59.54 10.38 -11.43
CA LEU A 200 -60.00 10.95 -12.70
C LEU A 200 -60.46 9.87 -13.68
N GLN A 201 -59.74 8.75 -13.76
CA GLN A 201 -60.13 7.61 -14.59
C GLN A 201 -61.50 7.05 -14.18
N ALA A 202 -61.74 6.89 -12.87
CA ALA A 202 -63.03 6.43 -12.35
C ALA A 202 -64.15 7.42 -12.68
N GLN A 203 -63.90 8.73 -12.54
CA GLN A 203 -64.87 9.78 -12.90
C GLN A 203 -65.23 9.75 -14.39
N LEU A 204 -64.23 9.57 -15.27
CA LEU A 204 -64.46 9.44 -16.72
C LEU A 204 -65.28 8.19 -17.05
N GLN A 205 -64.95 7.04 -16.45
CA GLN A 205 -65.73 5.81 -16.63
C GLN A 205 -67.18 5.99 -16.19
N GLN A 206 -67.42 6.66 -15.06
CA GLN A 206 -68.77 6.96 -14.59
C GLN A 206 -69.52 7.90 -15.55
N ALA A 207 -68.87 8.96 -16.05
CA ALA A 207 -69.46 9.87 -17.03
C ALA A 207 -69.83 9.17 -18.34
N VAL A 208 -68.99 8.24 -18.80
CA VAL A 208 -69.29 7.39 -19.97
C VAL A 208 -70.53 6.52 -19.70
N VAL A 209 -70.61 5.83 -18.56
CA VAL A 209 -71.78 5.01 -18.20
C VAL A 209 -73.06 5.85 -18.12
N VAL A 210 -73.01 7.05 -17.53
CA VAL A 210 -74.18 7.95 -17.43
C VAL A 210 -74.59 8.49 -18.82
N ALA A 211 -73.64 8.83 -19.69
CA ALA A 211 -73.92 9.26 -21.06
C ALA A 211 -74.56 8.14 -21.91
N HIS A 212 -74.19 6.87 -21.67
CA HIS A 212 -74.81 5.71 -22.32
C HIS A 212 -76.08 5.22 -21.60
N GLY A 213 -76.36 5.69 -20.38
CA GLY A 213 -77.58 5.41 -19.62
C GLY A 213 -78.81 6.20 -20.07
N GLY A 214 -78.66 7.09 -21.06
CA GLY A 214 -79.71 7.91 -21.64
C GLY A 214 -80.06 7.52 -23.09
N GLY A 215 -80.23 6.24 -23.41
CA GLY A 215 -80.92 5.84 -24.65
C GLY A 215 -80.45 4.55 -25.31
N VAL A 216 -81.41 3.61 -25.36
CA VAL A 216 -81.55 2.46 -26.29
C VAL A 216 -80.96 1.11 -25.83
N ILE A 217 -81.90 0.27 -25.41
CA ILE A 217 -81.84 -1.19 -25.25
C ILE A 217 -81.50 -1.86 -26.60
N MET A 218 -80.83 -3.02 -26.53
CA MET A 218 -80.78 -4.19 -27.46
C MET A 218 -79.32 -4.55 -27.78
N MET A 219 -78.77 -5.74 -27.56
CA MET A 219 -79.29 -7.03 -27.11
C MET A 219 -78.18 -7.78 -26.36
N ALA A 220 -78.61 -8.58 -25.39
CA ALA A 220 -77.85 -9.72 -24.91
C ALA A 220 -77.88 -10.82 -25.96
N GLU A 221 -76.73 -11.35 -26.35
CA GLU A 221 -76.64 -12.73 -26.86
C GLU A 221 -75.29 -13.35 -26.49
N GLN A 222 -75.39 -14.29 -25.55
CA GLN A 222 -74.36 -15.28 -25.26
C GLN A 222 -74.28 -16.26 -26.44
N LYS A 223 -73.09 -16.48 -27.02
CA LYS A 223 -72.62 -17.83 -27.33
C LYS A 223 -71.14 -17.91 -27.70
N SER A 224 -70.39 -18.55 -26.79
CA SER A 224 -69.42 -19.63 -27.03
C SER A 224 -68.66 -19.66 -28.37
N GLY A 225 -67.35 -19.43 -28.31
CA GLY A 225 -66.45 -19.71 -29.43
C GLY A 225 -64.97 -19.54 -29.10
N SER A 226 -64.34 -20.67 -28.78
CA SER A 226 -62.93 -20.99 -29.05
C SER A 226 -61.84 -20.58 -28.04
N VAL A 227 -60.91 -21.51 -27.94
CA VAL A 227 -59.72 -21.64 -27.10
C VAL A 227 -58.58 -20.75 -27.61
N ASP A 228 -57.69 -20.43 -26.67
CA ASP A 228 -56.33 -19.90 -26.79
C ASP A 228 -56.17 -18.38 -27.00
N GLY A 229 -55.45 -17.77 -26.05
CA GLY A 229 -55.07 -16.37 -26.06
C GLY A 229 -54.67 -15.91 -24.67
N VAL A 230 -53.53 -16.37 -24.19
CA VAL A 230 -52.80 -15.72 -23.09
C VAL A 230 -52.42 -14.33 -23.60
N ASP A 231 -53.12 -13.29 -23.16
CA ASP A 231 -52.71 -11.91 -23.40
C ASP A 231 -51.99 -11.41 -22.15
N GLU A 232 -50.73 -11.87 -22.03
CA GLU A 232 -49.70 -11.17 -21.29
C GLU A 232 -49.57 -9.79 -21.94
N ALA A 233 -50.12 -8.75 -21.31
CA ALA A 233 -49.82 -7.39 -21.69
C ALA A 233 -48.40 -7.07 -21.22
N GLU A 234 -47.43 -7.52 -22.02
CA GLU A 234 -46.02 -7.26 -21.84
C GLU A 234 -45.74 -5.76 -22.06
N ASP A 235 -45.17 -5.18 -21.01
CA ASP A 235 -44.03 -4.28 -21.06
C ASP A 235 -44.04 -3.16 -22.12
N ALA A 236 -44.45 -1.97 -21.67
CA ALA A 236 -44.10 -0.72 -22.34
C ALA A 236 -43.02 0.01 -21.53
N GLU A 237 -41.83 -0.59 -21.40
CA GLU A 237 -40.59 0.14 -21.15
C GLU A 237 -40.42 1.21 -22.24
N SER A 238 -40.79 2.45 -21.92
CA SER A 238 -40.46 3.60 -22.76
C SER A 238 -38.97 3.90 -22.62
N ALA A 239 -38.14 3.12 -23.33
CA ALA A 239 -36.77 3.52 -23.61
C ALA A 239 -36.84 4.75 -24.52
N TYR A 240 -36.36 5.89 -24.02
CA TYR A 240 -36.06 7.04 -24.87
C TYR A 240 -35.01 6.59 -25.91
N VAL A 241 -35.47 6.32 -27.14
CA VAL A 241 -34.59 6.06 -28.28
C VAL A 241 -34.13 7.41 -28.80
N ASP A 242 -32.89 7.76 -28.44
CA ASP A 242 -32.18 8.88 -29.04
C ASP A 242 -32.15 8.71 -30.57
N PRO A 243 -32.72 9.64 -31.37
CA PRO A 243 -32.75 9.52 -32.83
C PRO A 243 -31.34 9.52 -33.46
N ASP A 244 -30.29 9.89 -32.72
CA ASP A 244 -28.89 9.80 -33.15
C ASP A 244 -28.21 8.47 -32.78
N ARG A 245 -28.88 7.57 -32.04
CA ARG A 245 -28.43 6.18 -31.87
C ARG A 245 -28.72 5.41 -33.15
N VAL A 246 -27.86 5.60 -34.15
CA VAL A 246 -27.55 4.52 -35.08
C VAL A 246 -27.12 3.34 -34.20
N GLU A 247 -27.88 2.24 -34.22
CA GLU A 247 -27.46 0.98 -33.60
C GLU A 247 -26.09 0.61 -34.18
N MET A 248 -25.04 0.99 -33.46
CA MET A 248 -23.69 0.63 -33.87
C MET A 248 -23.54 -0.85 -33.59
N ILE A 249 -23.63 -1.64 -34.66
CA ILE A 249 -23.37 -3.07 -34.64
C ILE A 249 -21.93 -3.25 -34.13
N GLY A 250 -21.80 -3.70 -32.88
CA GLY A 250 -20.52 -4.02 -32.25
C GLY A 250 -20.00 -3.02 -31.19
N PRO A 251 -18.91 -3.37 -30.48
CA PRO A 251 -18.28 -2.53 -29.46
C PRO A 251 -17.91 -1.15 -29.99
N GLY A 252 -18.16 -0.09 -29.23
CA GLY A 252 -17.73 1.28 -29.60
C GLY A 252 -16.22 1.47 -29.51
N CYS A 253 -15.67 2.33 -30.37
CA CYS A 253 -14.27 2.77 -30.29
C CYS A 253 -13.98 3.44 -28.94
N ARG A 254 -12.99 2.94 -28.21
CA ARG A 254 -12.61 3.44 -26.89
C ARG A 254 -11.91 4.81 -26.90
N ILE A 255 -11.52 5.29 -28.07
CA ILE A 255 -10.81 6.56 -28.26
C ILE A 255 -11.80 7.67 -28.58
N CYS A 256 -12.46 7.63 -29.74
CA CYS A 256 -13.37 8.70 -30.15
C CYS A 256 -14.80 8.53 -29.64
N ARG A 257 -15.21 7.31 -29.26
CA ARG A 257 -16.58 6.95 -28.83
C ARG A 257 -17.70 7.30 -29.82
N ARG A 258 -17.36 7.69 -31.05
CA ARG A 258 -18.31 8.10 -32.11
C ARG A 258 -18.58 7.01 -33.14
N ARG A 259 -17.71 6.00 -33.25
CA ARG A 259 -17.77 4.94 -34.26
C ARG A 259 -17.55 3.56 -33.64
N SER A 260 -18.00 2.51 -34.30
CA SER A 260 -17.73 1.13 -33.88
C SER A 260 -16.23 0.84 -33.93
N ALA A 261 -15.78 -0.03 -33.04
CA ALA A 261 -14.42 -0.55 -33.01
C ALA A 261 -14.31 -1.60 -34.12
N THR A 262 -13.55 -1.27 -35.17
CA THR A 262 -13.28 -2.15 -36.30
C THR A 262 -11.83 -2.61 -36.34
N VAL A 263 -10.99 -2.22 -35.37
CA VAL A 263 -9.56 -2.52 -35.38
C VAL A 263 -9.10 -3.26 -34.13
N LEU A 264 -8.43 -4.38 -34.38
CA LEU A 264 -7.85 -5.30 -33.42
C LEU A 264 -6.38 -4.94 -33.17
N ALA A 265 -5.99 -4.68 -31.92
CA ALA A 265 -4.62 -4.32 -31.57
C ALA A 265 -3.75 -5.57 -31.34
N LEU A 266 -2.64 -5.71 -32.08
CA LEU A 266 -1.69 -6.82 -31.92
C LEU A 266 -0.49 -6.42 -31.06
N PRO A 267 0.00 -7.30 -30.17
CA PRO A 267 -0.31 -8.74 -30.08
C PRO A 267 -1.51 -9.10 -29.17
N CYS A 268 -2.12 -8.15 -28.47
CA CYS A 268 -3.13 -8.45 -27.44
C CYS A 268 -4.51 -8.89 -27.97
N ARG A 269 -4.74 -8.79 -29.28
CA ARG A 269 -5.96 -9.18 -29.99
C ARG A 269 -7.26 -8.54 -29.51
N HIS A 270 -7.17 -7.39 -28.85
CA HIS A 270 -8.34 -6.65 -28.39
C HIS A 270 -8.93 -5.78 -29.51
N LEU A 271 -10.24 -5.88 -29.74
CA LEU A 271 -11.01 -5.02 -30.63
C LEU A 271 -11.45 -3.75 -29.91
N VAL A 272 -10.78 -2.62 -30.15
CA VAL A 272 -10.83 -1.47 -29.23
C VAL A 272 -10.94 -0.11 -29.88
N MET A 273 -10.63 0.01 -31.17
CA MET A 273 -10.58 1.30 -31.85
C MET A 273 -11.17 1.22 -33.26
N CYS A 274 -11.64 2.36 -33.78
CA CYS A 274 -12.07 2.46 -35.18
C CYS A 274 -10.85 2.71 -36.09
N LYS A 275 -11.05 2.51 -37.39
CA LYS A 275 -10.01 2.70 -38.43
C LYS A 275 -9.27 4.03 -38.34
N GLU A 276 -9.98 5.15 -38.14
CA GLU A 276 -9.32 6.47 -38.06
C GLU A 276 -8.53 6.68 -36.77
N CYS A 277 -8.90 6.01 -35.67
CA CYS A 277 -8.15 6.13 -34.43
C CYS A 277 -6.89 5.24 -34.38
N ASP A 278 -6.77 4.28 -35.29
CA ASP A 278 -5.69 3.28 -35.30
C ASP A 278 -4.27 3.86 -35.42
N GLY A 279 -4.11 4.94 -36.20
CA GLY A 279 -2.83 5.62 -36.39
C GLY A 279 -2.39 6.47 -35.19
N SER A 280 -3.33 6.86 -34.33
CA SER A 280 -3.09 7.79 -33.21
C SER A 280 -2.67 7.12 -31.90
N VAL A 281 -2.76 5.79 -31.81
CA VAL A 281 -2.57 5.05 -30.56
C VAL A 281 -1.57 3.92 -30.73
N ARG A 282 -0.55 3.90 -29.86
CA ARG A 282 0.51 2.87 -29.82
C ARG A 282 0.36 1.89 -28.66
N ILE A 283 -0.68 2.03 -27.84
CA ILE A 283 -0.93 1.22 -26.64
C ILE A 283 -2.39 0.80 -26.64
N CYS A 284 -2.69 -0.48 -26.40
CA CYS A 284 -4.06 -0.96 -26.33
C CYS A 284 -4.79 -0.34 -25.12
N PRO A 285 -5.92 0.36 -25.32
CA PRO A 285 -6.67 0.98 -24.22
C PRO A 285 -7.28 0.00 -23.21
N LEU A 286 -7.38 -1.29 -23.54
CA LEU A 286 -7.94 -2.31 -22.64
C LEU A 286 -6.89 -2.95 -21.72
N CYS A 287 -5.75 -3.35 -22.28
CA CYS A 287 -4.74 -4.12 -21.53
C CYS A 287 -3.39 -3.42 -21.41
N LEU A 288 -3.29 -2.19 -21.93
CA LEU A 288 -2.09 -1.34 -21.86
C LEU A 288 -0.82 -1.93 -22.49
N ASN A 289 -0.95 -3.00 -23.29
CA ASN A 289 0.16 -3.54 -24.06
C ASN A 289 0.46 -2.67 -25.27
N THR A 290 1.74 -2.57 -25.63
CA THR A 290 2.20 -1.90 -26.85
C THR A 290 1.57 -2.55 -28.09
N LYS A 291 0.96 -1.72 -28.94
CA LYS A 291 0.40 -2.10 -30.24
C LYS A 291 1.50 -1.99 -31.29
N ASN A 292 1.91 -3.14 -31.83
CA ASN A 292 2.95 -3.23 -32.86
C ASN A 292 2.33 -3.24 -34.27
N SER A 293 1.12 -3.78 -34.40
CA SER A 293 0.36 -3.84 -35.64
C SER A 293 -1.14 -3.88 -35.34
N SER A 294 -1.95 -3.74 -36.38
CA SER A 294 -3.41 -3.70 -36.29
C SER A 294 -4.03 -4.47 -37.44
N VAL A 295 -5.22 -5.04 -37.20
CA VAL A 295 -6.02 -5.73 -38.21
C VAL A 295 -7.43 -5.16 -38.19
N GLU A 296 -7.94 -4.75 -39.35
CA GLU A 296 -9.31 -4.30 -39.50
C GLU A 296 -10.26 -5.51 -39.66
N VAL A 297 -11.36 -5.49 -38.92
CA VAL A 297 -12.45 -6.48 -38.97
C VAL A 297 -13.71 -5.82 -39.49
N PHE A 298 -14.45 -6.55 -40.33
CA PHE A 298 -15.71 -6.12 -40.92
C PHE A 298 -16.84 -6.97 -40.33
N TYR A 299 -17.89 -6.33 -39.84
CA TYR A 299 -19.12 -7.00 -39.41
C TYR A 299 -19.93 -7.40 -40.66
N SER A 300 -20.38 -8.65 -40.73
CA SER A 300 -21.23 -9.21 -41.79
C SER A 300 -22.70 -9.03 -41.48
#